data_AF-A0A0G1CMK6-F1
#
_entry.id   AF-A0A0G1CMK6-F1
#
_cell.length_a   1.000
_cell.length_b   1.000
_cell.length_c   1.000
_cell.angle_alpha   90.00
_cell.angle_beta   90.00
_cell.angle_gamma   90.00
#
_symmetry.space_group_name_H-M   'P 1'
#
loop_
_entity.id
_entity.type
_entity.pdbx_description
1 polymer ?
#
loop_
_entity_poly.entity_id
_entity_poly.type
_entity_poly.pdbx_seq_one_letter_code
_entity_poly.pdbx_strand_id
1 'polypeptide(L)'
;MNDRLSKNELVAKAKKLFAEVKYAPPLNLFLIESLLANKNATEEDLEKLCNTLEEHNQKQDEIYAEYKVELKNALTDYLKKTQKSPKK
;
A
#
# COMPACT_ATOMS: atom_id res chain seq x y z
N MET A 1 10.19 7.21 -25.68
CA MET A 1 11.29 6.38 -25.14
C MET A 1 11.14 6.38 -23.64
N ASN A 2 10.86 5.24 -23.02
CA ASN A 2 11.07 5.11 -21.57
C ASN A 2 12.52 4.67 -21.42
N ASP A 3 13.38 5.56 -20.96
CA ASP A 3 14.74 5.19 -20.61
C ASP A 3 14.67 4.11 -19.53
N ARG A 4 15.33 2.98 -19.78
CA ARG A 4 15.33 1.87 -18.84
C ARG A 4 16.16 2.29 -17.62
N LEU A 5 15.55 2.25 -16.44
CA LEU A 5 16.24 2.60 -15.19
C LEU A 5 17.35 1.58 -14.92
N SER A 6 18.49 2.08 -14.44
CA SER A 6 19.59 1.23 -13.99
C SER A 6 19.22 0.46 -12.71
N LYS A 7 19.90 -0.66 -12.45
CA LYS A 7 19.75 -1.43 -11.21
C LYS A 7 19.73 -0.58 -9.92
N ASN A 8 20.60 0.42 -9.81
CA ASN A 8 20.67 1.26 -8.62
C ASN A 8 19.44 2.17 -8.48
N GLU A 9 18.94 2.71 -9.59
CA GLU A 9 17.72 3.51 -9.61
C GLU A 9 16.50 2.66 -9.28
N LEU A 10 16.44 1.42 -9.78
CA LEU A 10 15.38 0.47 -9.45
C LEU A 10 15.38 0.09 -7.97
N VAL A 11 16.55 -0.16 -7.36
CA VAL A 11 16.66 -0.39 -5.91
C VAL A 11 16.18 0.84 -5.12
N ALA A 12 16.56 2.04 -5.54
CA ALA A 12 16.13 3.27 -4.88
C ALA A 12 14.61 3.47 -5.00
N LYS A 13 14.03 3.25 -6.20
CA LYS A 13 12.58 3.31 -6.44
C LYS A 13 11.85 2.28 -5.56
N ALA A 14 12.30 1.03 -5.54
CA ALA A 14 11.68 -0.03 -4.76
C ALA A 14 11.73 0.26 -3.24
N LYS A 15 12.85 0.79 -2.72
CA LYS A 15 12.93 1.21 -1.31
C LYS A 15 11.95 2.32 -0.96
N LYS A 16 11.78 3.30 -1.85
CA LYS A 16 10.80 4.38 -1.67
C LYS A 16 9.38 3.82 -1.64
N LEU A 17 9.00 3.02 -2.64
CA LEU A 17 7.67 2.39 -2.70
C LEU A 17 7.42 1.48 -1.50
N PHE A 18 8.44 0.74 -1.06
CA PHE A 18 8.36 -0.11 0.12
C PHE A 18 8.08 0.68 1.41
N ALA A 19 8.69 1.87 1.57
CA ALA A 19 8.41 2.73 2.73
C ALA A 19 6.96 3.26 2.76
N GLU A 20 6.27 3.26 1.61
CA GLU A 20 4.87 3.68 1.48
C GLU A 20 3.88 2.53 1.68
N VAL A 21 4.36 1.28 1.73
CA VAL A 21 3.54 0.08 1.95
C VAL A 21 2.87 0.14 3.31
N LYS A 22 1.54 0.17 3.31
CA LYS A 22 0.72 -0.03 4.51
C LYS A 22 0.18 -1.45 4.49
N TYR A 23 -0.41 -1.95 5.59
CA TYR A 23 -1.25 -3.16 5.66
C TYR A 23 -0.79 -4.46 4.94
N ALA A 24 0.48 -4.58 4.54
CA ALA A 24 0.98 -5.77 3.89
C ALA A 24 1.28 -6.86 4.93
N PRO A 25 1.02 -8.14 4.62
CA PRO A 25 1.39 -9.24 5.50
C PRO A 25 2.89 -9.23 5.82
N PRO A 26 3.31 -9.58 7.06
CA PRO A 26 4.73 -9.63 7.43
C PRO A 26 5.60 -10.49 6.51
N LEU A 27 5.04 -11.59 6.00
CA LEU A 27 5.73 -12.46 5.04
C LEU A 27 6.06 -11.70 3.74
N ASN A 28 5.16 -10.86 3.24
CA ASN A 28 5.40 -10.08 2.03
C ASN A 28 6.50 -9.04 2.28
N LEU A 29 6.46 -8.36 3.44
CA LEU A 29 7.50 -7.41 3.83
C LEU A 29 8.88 -8.09 3.87
N PHE A 30 8.97 -9.26 4.49
CA PHE A 30 10.20 -10.06 4.55
C PHE A 30 10.72 -10.45 3.16
N LEU A 31 9.84 -10.88 2.25
CA LEU A 31 10.22 -11.25 0.88
C LEU A 31 10.76 -10.05 0.10
N ILE A 32 10.14 -8.87 0.26
CA ILE A 32 10.58 -7.63 -0.38
C ILE A 32 11.97 -7.23 0.13
N GLU A 33 12.17 -7.22 1.45
CA GLU A 33 13.48 -6.92 2.06
C GLU A 33 14.56 -7.91 1.60
N SER A 34 14.22 -9.20 1.53
CA SER A 34 15.13 -10.25 1.06
C SER A 34 15.55 -10.03 -0.40
N LEU A 35 14.60 -9.66 -1.26
CA LEU A 35 14.89 -9.36 -2.67
C LEU A 35 15.76 -8.10 -2.81
N LEU A 36 15.50 -7.05 -2.02
CA LEU A 36 16.30 -5.82 -2.01
C LEU A 36 17.73 -6.02 -1.48
N ALA A 37 17.92 -6.98 -0.56
CA ALA A 37 19.23 -7.36 -0.05
C ALA A 37 20.00 -8.31 -0.99
N ASN A 38 19.31 -8.95 -1.94
CA ASN A 38 19.92 -9.90 -2.86
C ASN A 38 20.77 -9.20 -3.93
N LYS A 39 22.10 -9.30 -3.80
CA LYS A 39 23.05 -8.74 -4.77
C LYS A 39 22.88 -9.30 -6.19
N ASN A 40 22.31 -10.50 -6.32
CA ASN A 40 22.09 -11.18 -7.59
C ASN A 40 20.74 -10.88 -8.24
N ALA A 41 19.87 -10.09 -7.59
CA ALA A 41 18.61 -9.66 -8.19
C ALA A 41 18.86 -8.98 -9.55
N THR A 42 18.12 -9.38 -10.57
CA THR A 42 18.23 -8.78 -11.90
C THR A 42 17.44 -7.48 -11.98
N GLU A 43 17.69 -6.67 -13.01
CA GLU A 43 16.89 -5.46 -13.26
C GLU A 43 15.42 -5.81 -13.52
N GLU A 44 15.15 -6.93 -14.18
CA GLU A 44 13.78 -7.43 -14.42
C GLU A 44 13.07 -7.79 -13.10
N ASP A 45 13.76 -8.44 -12.16
CA ASP A 45 13.19 -8.76 -10.84
C ASP A 45 12.84 -7.47 -10.08
N LEU A 46 13.71 -6.47 -10.16
CA LEU A 46 13.52 -5.18 -9.50
C LEU A 46 12.43 -4.34 -10.18
N GLU A 47 12.31 -4.38 -11.51
CA GLU A 47 11.22 -3.77 -12.27
C GLU A 47 9.86 -4.40 -11.87
N LYS A 48 9.79 -5.73 -11.82
CA LYS A 48 8.58 -6.45 -11.34
C LYS A 48 8.25 -6.10 -9.90
N LEU A 49 9.25 -6.02 -9.03
CA LEU A 49 9.06 -5.59 -7.65
C LEU A 49 8.48 -4.17 -7.58
N CYS A 50 9.06 -3.22 -8.31
CA CYS A 50 8.56 -1.84 -8.36
C CYS A 50 7.09 -1.79 -8.80
N ASN A 51 6.74 -2.48 -9.89
CA ASN A 51 5.37 -2.50 -10.40
C ASN A 51 4.41 -3.12 -9.38
N THR A 52 4.81 -4.22 -8.73
CA THR A 52 4.01 -4.88 -7.69
C THR A 52 3.74 -3.96 -6.50
N LEU A 53 4.77 -3.24 -6.03
CA LEU A 53 4.64 -2.30 -4.92
C LEU A 53 3.76 -1.10 -5.27
N GLU A 54 3.91 -0.57 -6.49
CA GLU A 54 3.14 0.56 -7.00
C GLU A 54 1.64 0.19 -7.09
N GLU A 55 1.31 -0.97 -7.68
CA GLU A 55 -0.07 -1.48 -7.72
C GLU A 55 -0.65 -1.73 -6.33
N HIS A 56 0.16 -2.30 -5.42
CA HIS A 56 -0.26 -2.58 -4.06
C HIS A 56 -0.60 -1.28 -3.32
N ASN A 57 0.28 -0.27 -3.35
CA ASN A 57 0.07 0.99 -2.68
C ASN A 57 -1.16 1.73 -3.23
N GLN A 58 -1.36 1.72 -4.56
CA GLN A 58 -2.55 2.30 -5.18
C GLN A 58 -3.84 1.64 -4.68
N LYS A 59 -3.91 0.30 -4.73
CA LYS A 59 -5.10 -0.45 -4.27
C LYS A 59 -5.40 -0.20 -2.80
N GLN A 60 -4.38 -0.01 -1.98
CA GLN A 60 -4.58 0.28 -0.57
C GLN A 60 -5.17 1.65 -0.31
N ASP A 61 -4.73 2.67 -1.04
CA ASP A 61 -5.31 4.00 -0.94
C ASP A 61 -6.79 4.00 -1.40
N GLU A 62 -7.11 3.24 -2.45
CA GLU A 62 -8.49 3.01 -2.92
C GLU A 62 -9.36 2.34 -1.83
N ILE A 63 -8.92 1.19 -1.29
CA ILE A 63 -9.65 0.46 -0.23
C ILE A 63 -9.80 1.32 1.02
N TYR A 64 -8.75 2.04 1.43
CA TYR A 64 -8.80 2.89 2.62
C TYR A 64 -9.79 4.06 2.44
N ALA A 65 -9.87 4.64 1.25
CA ALA A 65 -10.84 5.68 0.94
C ALA A 65 -12.29 5.18 1.06
N GLU A 66 -12.57 3.99 0.51
CA GLU A 66 -13.88 3.34 0.61
C GLU A 66 -14.25 3.05 2.07
N TYR A 67 -13.35 2.40 2.81
CA TYR A 67 -13.56 2.07 4.22
C TYR A 67 -13.84 3.32 5.08
N LYS A 68 -13.14 4.43 4.81
CA LYS A 68 -13.35 5.70 5.52
C LYS A 68 -14.76 6.27 5.29
N VAL A 69 -15.29 6.15 4.07
CA VAL A 69 -16.66 6.60 3.74
C VAL A 69 -17.69 5.74 4.47
N GLU A 70 -17.54 4.41 4.41
CA GLU A 70 -18.44 3.48 5.08
C GLU A 70 -18.49 3.71 6.59
N LEU A 71 -17.32 3.84 7.23
CA LEU A 71 -17.23 4.07 8.66
C LEU A 71 -17.88 5.41 9.05
N LYS A 72 -17.66 6.47 8.26
CA LYS A 72 -18.29 7.78 8.47
C LYS A 72 -19.82 7.69 8.38
N ASN A 73 -20.34 6.95 7.41
CA ASN A 73 -21.78 6.74 7.25
C ASN A 73 -22.37 5.96 8.43
N ALA A 74 -21.73 4.85 8.82
CA ALA A 74 -22.15 4.04 9.97
C ALA A 74 -22.17 4.85 11.27
N LEU A 75 -21.13 5.67 11.51
CA LEU A 75 -21.06 6.57 12.67
C LEU A 75 -22.16 7.63 12.63
N THR A 76 -22.40 8.24 11.47
CA THR A 76 -23.47 9.23 11.29
C THR A 76 -24.84 8.65 11.59
N ASP A 77 -25.10 7.43 11.13
CA ASP A 77 -26.37 6.73 11.37
C ASP A 77 -26.54 6.33 12.83
N TYR A 78 -25.45 5.88 13.49
CA TYR A 78 -25.45 5.61 14.92
C TYR A 78 -25.76 6.87 15.74
N LEU A 79 -25.12 8.00 15.43
CA LEU A 79 -25.36 9.28 16.11
C LEU A 79 -26.80 9.76 15.92
N LYS A 80 -27.36 9.64 14.70
CA LYS A 80 -28.77 9.98 14.45
C LYS A 80 -29.74 9.11 15.25
N LYS A 81 -29.45 7.81 15.39
CA LYS A 81 -30.29 6.88 16.17
C LYS A 81 -30.24 7.19 17.67
N THR A 82 -29.05 7.46 18.21
CA THR A 82 -28.84 7.75 19.63
C THR A 82 -29.36 9.14 20.04
N GLN A 83 -29.29 10.14 19.16
CA GLN A 83 -29.89 11.47 19.42
C GLN A 83 -31.42 11.49 19.37
N LYS A 84 -32.05 10.52 18.70
CA LYS A 84 -33.52 10.37 18.65
C LYS A 84 -34.09 9.54 19.82
N SER A 85 -33.25 8.99 20.70
CA SER A 85 -33.74 8.31 21.90
C SER A 85 -34.27 9.35 22.90
N PRO A 86 -35.54 9.30 23.31
CA PRO A 86 -36.09 10.24 24.29
C PRO A 86 -35.36 10.06 25.63
N LYS A 87 -34.92 11.18 26.23
CA LYS A 87 -34.49 11.21 27.64
C LYS A 87 -35.65 10.65 28.48
N LYS A 88 -35.42 9.51 29.14
CA LYS A 88 -36.27 9.03 30.24
C LYS A 88 -36.21 10.02 31.40
#